data_AF-A0A3Z4XHW4-F1
#
_entry.id   AF-A0A3Z4XHW4-F1
#
_cell.length_a   1.000
_cell.length_b   1.000
_cell.length_c   1.000
_cell.angle_alpha   90.00
_cell.angle_beta   90.00
_cell.angle_gamma   90.00
#
_symmetry.space_group_name_H-M   'P 1'
#
loop_
_entity.id
_entity.type
_entity.pdbx_description
1 polymer ?
#
loop_
_entity_poly.entity_id
_entity_poly.type
_entity_poly.pdbx_seq_one_letter_code
_entity_poly.pdbx_strand_id
1 'polypeptide(L)' 'YRTPEQAALNAKKGSGITNSLHTRRLAVDFNLFVNGQYQTRTEDYLPLGEYWESLGGSWGGRFKSRPDGNHFSLEHDGVR' A
#
# COMPACT_ATOMS: atom_id res chain seq x y z
N TYR A 1 0.15 -6.57 -9.13
CA TYR A 1 1.47 -6.53 -9.80
C TYR A 1 1.55 -5.25 -10.61
N ARG A 2 2.66 -4.53 -10.50
CA ARG A 2 2.94 -3.29 -11.24
C ARG A 2 4.15 -3.54 -12.14
N THR A 3 4.08 -3.11 -13.40
CA THR A 3 5.23 -3.29 -14.29
C THR A 3 6.38 -2.35 -13.88
N PRO A 4 7.65 -2.71 -14.18
CA PRO A 4 8.79 -1.82 -13.95
C PRO A 4 8.63 -0.45 -14.60
N GLU A 5 8.06 -0.39 -15.81
CA GLU A 5 7.81 0.85 -16.56
C GLU A 5 6.81 1.73 -15.80
N GLN A 6 5.72 1.15 -15.29
CA GLN A 6 4.74 1.89 -14.50
C GLN A 6 5.33 2.39 -13.18
N ALA A 7 6.18 1.60 -12.51
CA ALA A 7 6.87 2.04 -11.30
C ALA A 7 7.79 3.24 -11.59
N ALA A 8 8.56 3.20 -12.68
CA ALA A 8 9.41 4.30 -13.11
C ALA A 8 8.58 5.57 -13.46
N LEU A 9 7.45 5.42 -14.15
CA LEU A 9 6.53 6.52 -14.45
C LEU A 9 5.96 7.16 -13.17
N ASN A 10 5.52 6.35 -12.20
CA ASN A 10 5.00 6.85 -10.92
C ASN A 10 6.06 7.58 -10.11
N ALA A 11 7.29 7.06 -10.09
CA ALA A 11 8.43 7.70 -9.44
C ALA A 11 8.73 9.07 -10.08
N LYS A 12 8.79 9.13 -11.42
CA LYS A 12 8.97 10.39 -12.16
C LYS A 12 7.86 11.41 -11.88
N LYS A 13 6.62 10.94 -11.66
CA LYS A 13 5.46 11.78 -11.31
C LYS A 13 5.45 12.21 -9.83
N GLY A 14 6.26 11.60 -8.96
CA GLY A 14 6.22 11.84 -7.52
C GLY A 14 5.02 11.21 -6.81
N SER A 15 4.38 10.21 -7.43
CA SER A 15 3.26 9.44 -6.87
C SER A 15 3.66 8.02 -6.46
N GLY A 16 4.96 7.75 -6.34
CA GLY A 16 5.49 6.45 -5.96
C GLY A 16 7.03 6.44 -5.97
N ILE A 17 7.60 5.25 -5.89
CA ILE A 17 9.06 5.01 -5.88
C ILE A 17 9.44 3.99 -6.95
N THR A 18 10.67 4.07 -7.44
CA THR A 18 11.19 3.12 -8.44
C THR A 18 11.26 1.71 -7.89
N ASN A 19 11.69 1.56 -6.63
CA ASN A 19 11.81 0.26 -5.96
C ASN A 19 10.49 -0.17 -5.29
N SER A 20 9.38 -0.15 -6.02
CA SER A 20 8.06 -0.47 -5.49
C SER A 20 7.86 -1.98 -5.31
N LEU A 21 7.38 -2.42 -4.14
CA LEU A 21 7.11 -3.84 -3.84
C LEU A 21 6.06 -4.49 -4.74
N HIS A 22 5.18 -3.70 -5.37
CA HIS A 22 4.22 -4.20 -6.34
C HIS A 22 4.86 -4.83 -7.59
N THR A 23 6.08 -4.43 -7.94
CA THR A 23 6.85 -5.04 -9.06
C THR A 23 7.39 -6.42 -8.71
N ARG A 24 7.37 -6.78 -7.42
CA ARG A 24 7.83 -8.07 -6.89
C ARG A 24 6.70 -8.93 -6.35
N ARG A 25 5.44 -8.48 -6.50
CA ARG A 25 4.24 -9.11 -5.92
C ARG A 25 4.28 -9.20 -4.38
N LEU A 26 5.03 -8.30 -3.75
CA LEU A 26 5.12 -8.19 -2.29
C LEU A 26 4.20 -7.09 -1.73
N ALA A 27 3.39 -6.46 -2.58
CA ALA A 27 2.39 -5.50 -2.17
C ALA A 27 1.12 -5.59 -3.01
N VAL A 28 0.02 -5.13 -2.42
CA VAL A 28 -1.33 -5.10 -2.98
C VAL A 28 -2.05 -3.84 -2.47
N ASP A 29 -2.90 -3.26 -3.32
CA ASP A 29 -3.76 -2.14 -2.97
C ASP A 29 -5.21 -2.64 -3.02
N PHE A 30 -5.98 -2.49 -1.93
CA PHE A 30 -7.36 -2.98 -1.82
C PHE A 30 -8.39 -1.86 -1.92
N ASN A 31 -9.48 -2.09 -2.66
CA ASN A 31 -10.65 -1.23 -2.58
C ASN A 31 -11.57 -1.72 -1.46
N LEU A 32 -11.78 -0.91 -0.42
CA LEU A 32 -12.67 -1.25 0.70
C LEU A 32 -14.10 -0.81 0.43
N PHE A 33 -15.04 -1.74 0.56
CA PHE A 33 -16.48 -1.46 0.53
C PHE A 33 -17.13 -1.92 1.83
N VAL A 34 -17.84 -1.01 2.50
CA VAL A 34 -18.64 -1.32 3.69
C VAL A 34 -20.09 -1.05 3.36
N ASN A 35 -20.93 -2.08 3.39
CA ASN A 35 -22.34 -2.01 3.01
C ASN A 35 -22.56 -1.36 1.62
N GLY A 36 -21.72 -1.72 0.65
CA GLY A 36 -21.76 -1.19 -0.71
C GLY A 36 -21.17 0.22 -0.88
N GLN A 37 -20.74 0.89 0.20
CA GLN A 37 -20.12 2.21 0.14
C GLN A 37 -18.60 2.11 0.04
N TYR A 38 -18.01 2.71 -0.99
CA TYR A 38 -16.57 2.76 -1.17
C TYR A 38 -15.92 3.68 -0.12
N GLN A 39 -14.94 3.15 0.60
CA GLN A 39 -14.21 3.86 1.65
C GLN A 39 -12.87 4.37 1.13
N THR A 40 -12.56 5.63 1.42
CA THR A 40 -11.38 6.32 0.89
C THR A 40 -10.47 6.88 1.96
N ARG A 41 -10.91 6.93 3.23
CA ARG A 41 -10.07 7.47 4.30
C ARG A 41 -9.17 6.38 4.85
N THR A 42 -7.96 6.75 5.25
CA THR A 42 -6.99 5.79 5.80
C THR A 42 -7.52 5.10 7.07
N GLU A 43 -8.27 5.83 7.90
CA GLU A 43 -8.82 5.32 9.15
C GLU A 43 -9.85 4.20 8.93
N ASP A 44 -10.54 4.20 7.78
CA ASP A 44 -11.52 3.15 7.45
C ASP A 44 -10.83 1.79 7.23
N TYR A 45 -9.54 1.79 6.87
CA TYR A 45 -8.73 0.59 6.69
C TYR A 45 -8.04 0.13 7.98
N LEU A 46 -8.11 0.89 9.08
CA LEU A 46 -7.37 0.61 10.31
C LEU A 46 -7.55 -0.83 10.84
N PRO A 47 -8.78 -1.39 10.93
CA PRO A 47 -8.94 -2.77 11.40
C PRO A 47 -8.24 -3.81 10.50
N LEU A 48 -8.24 -3.58 9.18
CA LEU A 48 -7.55 -4.44 8.22
C LEU A 48 -6.03 -4.25 8.30
N GLY A 49 -5.58 -3.01 8.47
CA GLY A 49 -4.19 -2.63 8.66
C GLY A 49 -3.58 -3.31 9.88
N GLU A 50 -4.20 -3.17 11.04
CA GLU A 50 -3.75 -3.79 12.28
C GLU A 50 -3.76 -5.31 12.20
N TYR A 51 -4.78 -5.90 11.54
CA TYR A 51 -4.79 -7.33 11.29
C TYR A 51 -3.62 -7.77 10.40
N TRP A 52 -3.34 -7.05 9.31
CA TRP A 52 -2.21 -7.34 8.43
C TRP A 52 -0.85 -7.21 9.14
N GLU A 53 -0.70 -6.17 9.96
CA GLU A 53 0.46 -5.97 10.85
C GLU A 53 0.63 -7.18 11.80
N SER A 54 -0.47 -7.71 12.36
CA SER A 54 -0.43 -8.89 13.24
C SER A 54 0.06 -10.18 12.54
N LEU A 55 -0.07 -10.25 11.21
CA LEU A 55 0.43 -11.36 10.39
C LEU A 55 1.90 -11.17 9.96
N GLY A 56 2.55 -10.08 10.40
CA GLY A 56 3.92 -9.72 10.03
C GLY A 56 4.03 -8.83 8.78
N GLY A 57 2.90 -8.32 8.28
CA GLY A 57 2.87 -7.38 7.17
C GLY A 57 3.15 -5.93 7.56
N SER A 58 3.34 -5.08 6.56
CA SER A 58 3.39 -3.62 6.70
C SER A 58 2.15 -2.99 6.08
N TRP A 59 1.58 -2.00 6.76
CA TRP A 59 0.40 -1.28 6.29
C TRP A 59 0.72 0.19 6.00
N GLY A 60 0.36 0.66 4.80
CA GLY A 60 0.64 2.01 4.32
C GLY A 60 -0.03 3.12 5.11
N GLY A 61 -1.07 2.81 5.89
CA GLY A 61 -1.67 3.76 6.82
C GLY A 61 -0.71 4.29 7.89
N ARG A 62 0.42 3.60 8.15
CA ARG A 62 1.48 4.06 9.08
C ARG A 62 2.53 4.97 8.44
N PHE A 63 2.47 5.24 7.14
CA PHE A 63 3.47 6.08 6.47
C PHE A 63 3.43 7.52 6.99
N LYS A 64 4.57 8.05 7.43
CA LYS A 64 4.65 9.35 8.12
C LYS A 64 4.40 10.56 7.22
N SER A 65 4.83 10.51 5.96
CA SER A 65 4.75 11.66 5.05
C SER A 65 3.47 11.67 4.21
N ARG A 66 2.96 10.49 3.82
CA ARG A 66 1.76 10.29 2.99
C ARG A 66 1.13 8.95 3.37
N PRO A 67 0.27 8.90 4.40
CA PRO A 67 -0.47 7.69 4.74
C PRO A 67 -1.24 7.17 3.53
N ASP A 68 -1.13 5.88 3.26
CA ASP A 68 -1.75 5.21 2.12
C ASP A 68 -2.57 4.02 2.62
N GLY A 69 -3.80 4.29 3.08
CA GLY A 69 -4.60 3.31 3.82
C GLY A 69 -4.98 2.05 3.04
N ASN A 70 -5.02 2.13 1.71
CA ASN A 70 -5.34 0.96 0.90
C ASN A 70 -4.12 0.08 0.59
N HIS A 71 -2.90 0.48 0.98
CA HIS A 71 -1.65 -0.19 0.65
C HIS A 71 -1.24 -1.22 1.70
N PHE A 72 -1.01 -2.46 1.26
CA PHE A 72 -0.59 -3.58 2.11
C PHE A 72 0.60 -4.28 1.49
N SER A 73 1.62 -4.57 2.30
CA SER A 73 2.88 -5.12 1.80
C SER A 73 3.57 -6.05 2.80
N LEU A 74 4.60 -6.75 2.31
CA LEU A 74 5.61 -7.40 3.14
C LEU A 74 6.89 -6.57 3.07
N GLU A 75 7.42 -6.16 4.23
CA GLU A 75 8.68 -5.41 4.26
C GLU A 75 9.79 -6.23 3.58
N HIS A 76 10.53 -5.58 2.68
CA HIS A 76 11.60 -6.22 1.95
C HIS A 76 12.69 -5.22 1.57
N ASP A 77 13.94 -5.52 1.91
CA ASP A 77 15.11 -4.64 1.69
C ASP A 77 14.90 -3.20 2.20
N GLY A 78 14.20 -3.05 3.33
CA GLY A 78 13.89 -1.75 3.94
C GLY A 78 12.78 -0.95 3.25
N VAL A 79 12.11 -1.53 2.25
CA VAL A 79 10.90 -0.96 1.64
C VAL A 79 9.67 -1.59 2.28
N ARG A 80 8.67 -0.75 2.57
CA ARG A 80 7.34 -1.11 3.06
C ARG A 80 6.30 -0.60 2.08
#